data_AF-A0A8J7YQV0-F1
#
_entry.id   AF-A0A8J7YQV0-F1
#
_cell.length_a   1.000
_cell.length_b   1.000
_cell.length_c   1.000
_cell.angle_alpha   90.00
_cell.angle_beta   90.00
_cell.angle_gamma   90.00
#
_symmetry.space_group_name_H-M   'P 1'
#
loop_
_entity.id
_entity.type
_entity.pdbx_description
1 polymer ?
#
loop_
_entity_poly.entity_id
_entity_poly.type
_entity_poly.pdbx_seq_one_letter_code
_entity_poly.pdbx_strand_id
1 'polypeptide(L)' 'MNRYRLNAEIIAGIFFLIIASPLFVFYNIFPTINSQVGPHQLSSWISILLGFLGFMFLIYGLSREDM' A
#
# COMPACT_ATOMS: atom_id res chain seq x y z
N MET A 1 17.22 17.72 10.93
CA MET A 1 16.21 17.64 9.84
C MET A 1 15.85 16.21 9.40
N ASN A 2 16.72 15.20 9.60
CA ASN A 2 16.43 13.80 9.19
C ASN A 2 15.30 13.11 9.99
N ARG A 3 15.21 13.30 11.31
CA ARG A 3 14.21 12.58 12.15
C ARG A 3 12.75 12.89 11.80
N TYR A 4 12.43 14.14 11.44
CA TYR A 4 11.06 14.50 11.04
C TYR A 4 10.65 13.86 9.70
N ARG A 5 11.59 13.76 8.75
CA ARG A 5 11.35 13.10 7.45
C ARG A 5 11.17 11.59 7.61
N LEU A 6 11.98 10.98 8.46
CA LEU A 6 11.90 9.57 8.80
C LEU A 6 10.55 9.20 9.41
N ASN A 7 10.09 9.96 10.43
CA ASN A 7 8.78 9.74 11.03
C ASN A 7 7.65 9.88 10.00
N ALA A 8 7.76 10.85 9.08
CA ALA A 8 6.78 11.02 8.01
C ALA A 8 6.77 9.85 7.02
N GLU A 9 7.94 9.30 6.65
CA GLU A 9 8.09 8.16 5.75
C GLU A 9 7.46 6.88 6.35
N ILE A 10 7.71 6.61 7.64
CA ILE A 10 7.11 5.46 8.36
C ILE A 10 5.59 5.63 8.48
N ILE A 11 5.12 6.81 8.89
CA ILE A 11 3.68 7.10 9.04
C ILE A 11 2.96 6.97 7.70
N ALA A 12 3.53 7.48 6.62
CA ALA A 12 2.97 7.34 5.27
C ALA A 12 2.88 5.88 4.85
N GLY A 13 3.90 5.07 5.15
CA GLY A 13 3.90 3.63 4.89
C GLY A 13 2.74 2.90 5.59
N ILE A 14 2.57 3.14 6.90
CA ILE A 14 1.48 2.57 7.69
C ILE A 14 0.12 2.98 7.14
N PHE A 15 -0.04 4.27 6.80
CA PHE A 15 -1.29 4.81 6.27
C PHE A 15 -1.72 4.13 4.97
N PHE A 16 -0.79 3.97 4.02
CA PHE A 16 -1.08 3.30 2.75
C PHE A 16 -1.44 1.82 2.93
N LEU A 17 -0.81 1.11 3.87
CA LEU A 17 -1.16 -0.27 4.17
C LEU A 17 -2.55 -0.41 4.79
N ILE A 18 -2.94 0.50 5.69
CA ILE A 18 -4.28 0.51 6.28
C ILE A 18 -5.34 0.69 5.19
N ILE A 19 -5.13 1.61 4.24
CA ILE A 19 -6.06 1.84 3.12
C ILE A 19 -6.14 0.62 2.20
N ALA A 20 -5.01 -0.05 1.95
CA ALA A 20 -4.97 -1.18 1.04
C ALA A 20 -5.53 -2.48 1.65
N SER A 21 -5.42 -2.66 2.98
CA SER A 21 -5.77 -3.92 3.66
C SER A 21 -7.21 -4.42 3.45
N PRO A 22 -8.28 -3.58 3.52
CA PRO A 22 -9.65 -4.04 3.36
C PRO A 22 -9.88 -4.64 1.98
N LEU A 23 -9.27 -4.06 0.95
CA LEU A 23 -9.43 -4.53 -0.42
C LEU A 23 -8.78 -5.90 -0.65
N PHE A 24 -7.71 -6.26 0.08
CA PHE A 24 -7.16 -7.62 0.05
C PHE A 24 -8.04 -8.64 0.78
N VAL A 25 -8.74 -8.21 1.84
CA VAL A 25 -9.64 -9.08 2.62
C VAL A 25 -10.95 -9.32 1.88
N PHE A 26 -11.48 -8.30 1.21
CA PHE A 26 -12.80 -8.36 0.56
C PHE A 26 -12.75 -8.79 -0.91
N TYR A 27 -11.63 -8.59 -1.61
CA TYR A 27 -11.49 -8.98 -3.01
C TYR A 27 -10.43 -10.07 -3.13
N ASN A 28 -10.84 -11.27 -3.57
CA ASN A 28 -9.93 -12.35 -3.96
C ASN A 28 -8.81 -11.78 -4.83
N ILE A 29 -7.58 -11.81 -4.31
CA ILE A 29 -6.45 -10.92 -4.63
C ILE A 29 -5.96 -11.01 -6.09
N PHE A 30 -6.51 -11.94 -6.87
CA PHE A 30 -6.27 -12.05 -8.30
C PHE A 30 -7.55 -11.68 -9.08
N PRO A 31 -7.56 -10.54 -9.79
CA PRO A 31 -8.68 -10.20 -10.65
C PRO A 31 -8.76 -11.22 -11.78
N THR A 32 -9.88 -11.95 -11.86
CA THR A 32 -10.21 -12.70 -13.07
C THR A 32 -10.65 -11.70 -14.14
N ILE A 33 -10.07 -11.78 -15.33
CA ILE A 33 -10.48 -10.96 -16.48
C ILE A 33 -11.86 -11.44 -16.89
N ASN A 34 -12.90 -10.82 -16.34
CA ASN A 34 -14.28 -11.07 -16.69
C ASN A 34 -14.94 -9.73 -17.06
N SER A 35 -15.45 -9.65 -18.29
CA SER A 35 -16.04 -8.44 -18.89
C SER A 35 -17.32 -7.97 -18.20
N GLN A 36 -17.91 -8.78 -17.32
CA GLN A 36 -19.11 -8.43 -16.55
C GLN A 36 -18.79 -7.72 -15.24
N VAL A 37 -17.52 -7.70 -14.83
CA VAL A 37 -17.12 -7.29 -13.50
C VAL A 37 -16.42 -5.93 -13.69
N GLY A 38 -17.19 -4.85 -13.62
CA GLY A 38 -16.75 -3.50 -14.00
C GLY A 38 -15.83 -2.83 -12.96
N PRO A 39 -16.20 -1.67 -12.37
CA PRO A 39 -15.29 -0.74 -11.66
C PRO A 39 -14.48 -1.34 -10.49
N HIS A 40 -14.91 -2.47 -9.94
CA HIS A 40 -14.20 -3.20 -8.90
C HIS A 40 -12.78 -3.68 -9.32
N GLN A 41 -12.50 -3.88 -10.62
CA GLN A 41 -11.14 -4.26 -11.06
C GLN A 41 -10.17 -3.12 -10.75
N LEU A 42 -10.50 -1.90 -11.17
CA LEU A 42 -9.66 -0.72 -10.95
C LEU A 42 -9.35 -0.50 -9.46
N SER A 43 -10.32 -0.70 -8.56
CA SER A 43 -10.07 -0.62 -7.12
C SER A 43 -9.07 -1.68 -6.61
N SER A 44 -9.10 -2.90 -7.14
CA SER A 44 -8.13 -3.94 -6.76
C SER A 44 -6.71 -3.59 -7.22
N TRP A 45 -6.55 -3.06 -8.44
CA TRP A 45 -5.25 -2.61 -8.96
C TRP A 45 -4.70 -1.42 -8.17
N ILE A 46 -5.55 -0.45 -7.83
CA ILE A 46 -5.16 0.68 -6.97
C ILE A 46 -4.74 0.18 -5.59
N SER A 47 -5.44 -0.79 -5.02
CA SER A 47 -5.07 -1.33 -3.71
C SER A 47 -3.70 -2.01 -3.71
N ILE A 48 -3.42 -2.82 -4.73
CA ILE A 48 -2.13 -3.49 -4.89
C ILE A 48 -1.02 -2.44 -4.99
N LEU A 49 -1.23 -1.37 -5.76
CA LEU A 49 -0.28 -0.26 -5.89
C LEU A 49 -0.04 0.44 -4.55
N LEU A 50 -1.11 0.78 -3.81
CA LEU A 50 -0.99 1.45 -2.51
C LEU A 50 -0.31 0.55 -1.47
N GLY A 51 -0.62 -0.74 -1.46
CA GLY A 51 0.04 -1.73 -0.61
C GLY A 51 1.54 -1.83 -0.89
N PHE A 52 1.92 -1.87 -2.18
CA PHE A 52 3.32 -1.87 -2.60
C PHE A 52 4.06 -0.61 -2.16
N LEU A 53 3.47 0.57 -2.38
CA LEU A 53 4.07 1.84 -1.95
C LEU A 53 4.18 1.92 -0.42
N GLY A 54 3.16 1.48 0.32
CA GLY A 54 3.18 1.44 1.78
C GLY A 54 4.32 0.58 2.32
N PHE A 55 4.53 -0.59 1.72
CA PHE A 55 5.63 -1.49 2.06
C PHE A 55 7.01 -0.88 1.75
N MET A 56 7.16 -0.26 0.58
CA MET A 56 8.41 0.41 0.19
C MET A 56 8.78 1.55 1.13
N PHE A 57 7.82 2.37 1.56
CA PHE A 57 8.06 3.47 2.50
C PHE A 57 8.47 2.95 3.89
N LEU A 58 7.90 1.84 4.35
CA LEU A 58 8.32 1.20 5.59
C LEU A 58 9.76 0.69 5.51
N ILE A 59 10.12 -0.06 4.46
CA ILE A 59 11.50 -0.54 4.28
C ILE A 59 12.47 0.63 4.24
N TYR A 60 12.15 1.67 3.47
CA TYR A 60 13.03 2.82 3.32
C TYR A 60 13.19 3.60 4.64
N GLY A 61 12.10 3.86 5.35
CA GLY A 61 12.12 4.49 6.66
C GLY A 61 12.91 3.68 7.69
N LEU A 62 12.67 2.38 7.79
CA LEU A 62 13.38 1.49 8.70
C LEU A 62 14.88 1.39 8.36
N SER A 63 15.26 1.32 7.08
CA SER A 63 16.67 1.28 6.67
C SER A 63 17.47 2.53 7.09
N ARG A 64 16.77 3.64 7.33
CA ARG A 64 17.36 4.92 7.76
C ARG A 64 17.35 5.11 9.26
N GLU A 65 16.59 4.32 10.03
CA GLU A 65 16.73 4.27 11.49
C GLU A 65 18.00 3.54 11.92
N ASP A 66 18.43 2.56 11.12
CA ASP A 66 19.64 1.78 11.37
C ASP A 66 20.96 2.49 10.99
N MET A 67 20.89 3.66 10.31
CA MET A 67 22.05 4.49 9.90
C MET A 67 22.23 5.72 10.81
#